data_AF-A0A7R9GKC2-F1
#
_entry.id   AF-A0A7R9GKC2-F1
#
_cell.length_a   1.000
_cell.length_b   1.000
_cell.length_c   1.000
_cell.angle_alpha   90.00
_cell.angle_beta   90.00
_cell.angle_gamma   90.00
#
_symmetry.space_group_name_H-M   'P 1'
#
loop_
_entity.id
_entity.type
_entity.pdbx_description
1 polymer ?
#
loop_
_entity_poly.entity_id
_entity_poly.type
_entity_poly.pdbx_seq_one_letter_code
_entity_poly.pdbx_strand_id
1 'polypeptide(L)'
;SDVVKYVDRATSTAGFATVAQSSWVNEVLGGSGLLSPLNALPPYKMHNFLGKCRYLLAREHVDGKYSLEADYRNSHDPAHPKPSLIFNALNQEGTYDSITIDPDYSVKLNGQLTNVPFRSGDVWVTKETPVTLQVNWEKEGVTLLCDTRSDFCRFRVTGWHHGRVSGLLGSNDREPVTDMLSPSGELIESINELAGKWKVNADCKDSPQPFSGPGLPGCGKAFRDNASPFGDCFKRVNPEPFRKACMELSASNEEQFCDLANAYRMACFEKGKALPVLKDCKKCDFDGRRIKEGTETEVRTSATSADVVLVVNQAECFENVLNLETFVKELRSSSKDLGVT
;
A
#
# COMPACT_ATOMS: atom_id res chain seq x y z
N SER A 1 16.76 34.74 -18.63
CA SER A 1 17.24 33.70 -17.71
C SER A 1 16.04 33.31 -16.87
N ASP A 2 15.39 32.24 -17.31
CA ASP A 2 13.98 32.01 -17.05
C ASP A 2 13.70 31.58 -15.62
N VAL A 3 12.78 32.33 -15.03
CA VAL A 3 12.20 32.18 -13.70
C VAL A 3 11.10 31.13 -13.79
N VAL A 4 11.23 30.02 -13.06
CA VAL A 4 10.10 29.10 -12.83
C VAL A 4 9.57 29.36 -11.42
N LYS A 5 8.43 30.05 -11.36
CA LYS A 5 7.60 30.26 -10.17
C LYS A 5 6.81 28.99 -9.89
N TYR A 6 6.95 28.42 -8.69
CA TYR A 6 5.93 27.54 -8.13
C TYR A 6 4.73 28.41 -7.72
N VAL A 7 3.60 28.24 -8.39
CA VAL A 7 2.32 28.83 -8.02
C VAL A 7 1.57 27.78 -7.22
N ASP A 8 1.53 28.00 -5.92
CA ASP A 8 0.55 27.37 -5.04
C ASP A 8 -0.84 27.89 -5.42
N ARG A 9 -1.81 26.99 -5.61
CA ARG A 9 -3.17 27.35 -5.96
C ARG A 9 -4.14 26.62 -5.05
N ALA A 10 -4.20 27.08 -3.80
CA ALA A 10 -5.44 27.11 -3.07
C ALA A 10 -6.37 28.17 -3.71
N THR A 11 -7.58 27.77 -4.10
CA THR A 11 -8.86 28.45 -3.76
C THR A 11 -10.04 27.91 -4.57
N SER A 12 -11.22 28.03 -3.94
CA SER A 12 -12.53 28.25 -4.56
C SER A 12 -13.39 27.04 -4.93
N THR A 13 -14.34 26.76 -4.04
CA THR A 13 -15.70 26.30 -4.37
C THR A 13 -16.32 27.08 -5.53
N ALA A 14 -16.54 26.42 -6.66
CA ALA A 14 -17.59 26.75 -7.63
C ALA A 14 -17.94 25.47 -8.39
N GLY A 15 -19.23 25.12 -8.38
CA GLY A 15 -19.74 23.90 -9.00
C GLY A 15 -19.54 23.90 -10.50
N PHE A 16 -18.83 22.90 -10.98
CA PHE A 16 -19.04 22.30 -12.30
C PHE A 16 -19.02 20.79 -12.09
N ALA A 17 -20.17 20.15 -12.27
CA ALA A 17 -20.27 18.71 -12.37
C ALA A 17 -19.63 18.28 -13.70
N THR A 18 -18.33 18.13 -13.72
CA THR A 18 -17.66 17.28 -14.69
C THR A 18 -17.86 15.84 -14.22
N VAL A 19 -18.43 15.01 -15.10
CA VAL A 19 -18.56 13.57 -14.89
C VAL A 19 -17.16 13.01 -14.68
N ALA A 20 -16.75 12.86 -13.42
CA ALA A 20 -15.54 12.17 -13.06
C ALA A 20 -15.71 10.71 -13.48
N GLN A 21 -15.06 10.32 -14.58
CA GLN A 21 -14.90 8.92 -14.94
C GLN A 21 -14.24 8.24 -13.74
N SER A 22 -14.99 7.36 -13.08
CA SER A 22 -14.53 6.61 -11.91
C SER A 22 -13.29 5.79 -12.30
N SER A 23 -12.12 6.16 -11.79
CA SER A 23 -10.91 5.36 -11.90
C SER A 23 -11.02 4.16 -10.96
N TRP A 24 -10.63 2.98 -11.42
CA TRP A 24 -10.60 1.78 -10.59
C TRP A 24 -9.27 1.67 -9.87
N VAL A 25 -9.35 1.25 -8.61
CA VAL A 25 -8.22 1.08 -7.73
C VAL A 25 -8.30 -0.36 -7.26
N ASN A 26 -7.25 -1.14 -7.52
CA ASN A 26 -6.99 -2.46 -6.92
C ASN A 26 -5.85 -2.37 -5.89
N GLU A 27 -5.87 -3.11 -4.77
CA GLU A 27 -4.87 -3.01 -3.70
C GLU A 27 -4.09 -4.34 -3.58
N VAL A 28 -2.79 -4.26 -3.34
CA VAL A 28 -1.89 -5.42 -3.24
C VAL A 28 -1.09 -5.24 -1.97
N LEU A 29 -1.28 -6.11 -0.97
CA LEU A 29 -0.52 -5.99 0.27
C LEU A 29 0.88 -6.62 0.14
N GLY A 30 1.85 -6.01 0.81
CA GLY A 30 3.11 -6.63 1.21
C GLY A 30 2.87 -7.54 2.42
N GLY A 31 2.22 -8.67 2.17
CA GLY A 31 1.81 -9.68 3.14
C GLY A 31 0.92 -10.69 2.41
N SER A 32 0.58 -11.84 2.99
CA SER A 32 -0.21 -12.90 2.32
C SER A 32 -1.70 -12.55 2.08
N GLY A 33 -2.03 -11.28 1.85
CA GLY A 33 -3.40 -10.83 1.61
C GLY A 33 -3.49 -10.12 0.27
N LEU A 34 -4.42 -10.57 -0.60
CA LEU A 34 -4.79 -9.82 -1.79
C LEU A 34 -6.06 -9.04 -1.48
N LEU A 35 -6.02 -7.72 -1.62
CA LEU A 35 -7.12 -6.85 -1.26
C LEU A 35 -7.71 -6.15 -2.50
N SER A 36 -8.90 -6.57 -2.92
CA SER A 36 -9.66 -5.79 -3.90
C SER A 36 -10.34 -4.58 -3.22
N PRO A 37 -10.23 -3.35 -3.72
CA PRO A 37 -10.74 -2.12 -3.13
C PRO A 37 -12.17 -1.79 -3.49
N LEU A 38 -12.74 -1.07 -2.53
CA LEU A 38 -14.05 -0.49 -2.52
C LEU A 38 -14.15 0.65 -3.53
N ASN A 39 -15.25 0.67 -4.30
CA ASN A 39 -16.23 1.76 -4.30
C ASN A 39 -17.29 1.71 -5.42
N ALA A 40 -17.37 0.62 -6.19
CA ALA A 40 -18.53 0.32 -7.03
C ALA A 40 -19.01 -1.13 -6.89
N LEU A 41 -18.52 -1.85 -5.89
CA LEU A 41 -18.91 -3.22 -5.60
C LEU A 41 -19.87 -3.23 -4.40
N PRO A 42 -20.99 -3.98 -4.45
CA PRO A 42 -21.62 -4.49 -3.25
C PRO A 42 -20.58 -5.12 -2.30
N PRO A 43 -20.89 -5.22 -1.02
CA PRO A 43 -19.91 -5.51 0.02
C PRO A 43 -19.40 -6.96 -0.11
N TYR A 44 -18.29 -7.27 0.58
CA TYR A 44 -17.77 -8.64 0.83
C TYR A 44 -16.99 -9.23 -0.38
N LYS A 45 -15.74 -9.68 -0.30
CA LYS A 45 -14.98 -10.33 0.77
C LYS A 45 -13.50 -9.86 0.67
N MET A 46 -12.92 -9.64 1.84
CA MET A 46 -11.49 -9.37 1.96
C MET A 46 -10.77 -10.72 1.98
N HIS A 47 -9.71 -10.86 1.18
CA HIS A 47 -9.26 -12.16 0.71
C HIS A 47 -7.84 -12.46 1.19
N ASN A 48 -7.76 -13.04 2.38
CA ASN A 48 -6.50 -13.40 3.01
C ASN A 48 -6.21 -14.89 2.78
N PHE A 49 -5.08 -15.22 2.15
CA PHE A 49 -4.63 -16.62 2.02
C PHE A 49 -3.11 -16.73 2.18
N LEU A 50 -2.66 -17.74 2.90
CA LEU A 50 -1.24 -18.03 3.04
C LEU A 50 -0.79 -18.91 1.88
N GLY A 51 0.01 -18.36 0.97
CA GLY A 51 0.52 -19.07 -0.21
C GLY A 51 2.01 -18.83 -0.43
N LYS A 52 2.71 -19.83 -0.97
CA LYS A 52 4.16 -19.78 -1.29
C LYS A 52 4.47 -19.79 -2.78
N CYS A 53 3.44 -19.72 -3.62
CA CYS A 53 3.57 -19.76 -5.07
C CYS A 53 3.68 -18.35 -5.68
N ARG A 54 3.73 -18.33 -7.01
CA ARG A 54 3.47 -17.14 -7.81
C ARG A 54 2.03 -17.16 -8.30
N TYR A 55 1.34 -16.03 -8.17
CA TYR A 55 -0.08 -15.89 -8.45
C TYR A 55 -0.33 -14.74 -9.41
N LEU A 56 -1.29 -14.92 -10.32
CA LEU A 56 -1.73 -13.89 -11.24
C LEU A 56 -2.74 -12.97 -10.55
N LEU A 57 -2.35 -11.72 -10.33
CA LEU A 57 -3.19 -10.73 -9.66
C LEU A 57 -4.15 -10.07 -10.64
N ALA A 58 -3.62 -9.66 -11.79
CA ALA A 58 -4.40 -9.04 -12.84
C ALA A 58 -3.72 -9.29 -14.19
N ARG A 59 -4.51 -9.46 -15.24
CA ARG A 59 -4.07 -9.48 -16.62
C ARG A 59 -5.14 -8.84 -17.48
N GLU A 60 -4.72 -7.97 -18.39
CA GLU A 60 -5.59 -7.52 -19.47
C GLU A 60 -5.72 -8.65 -20.49
N HIS A 61 -6.94 -9.17 -20.67
CA HIS A 61 -7.16 -10.43 -21.38
C HIS A 61 -7.65 -10.26 -22.82
N VAL A 62 -7.92 -9.04 -23.29
CA VAL A 62 -8.38 -8.80 -24.66
C VAL A 62 -7.19 -8.61 -25.60
N ASP A 63 -6.27 -7.70 -25.27
CA ASP A 63 -5.10 -7.39 -26.10
C ASP A 63 -3.80 -7.97 -25.51
N GLY A 64 -3.81 -8.38 -24.24
CA GLY A 64 -2.62 -8.88 -23.56
C GLY A 64 -1.61 -7.78 -23.25
N LYS A 65 -2.06 -6.56 -22.94
CA LYS A 65 -1.11 -5.43 -22.79
C LYS A 65 -0.27 -5.49 -21.54
N TYR A 66 -0.81 -6.00 -20.44
CA TYR A 66 -0.10 -6.06 -19.16
C TYR A 66 -0.54 -7.25 -18.30
N SER A 67 0.34 -7.65 -17.39
CA SER A 67 0.00 -8.48 -16.23
C SER A 67 0.67 -7.97 -14.96
N LEU A 68 0.04 -8.26 -13.83
CA LEU A 68 0.58 -8.08 -12.50
C LEU A 68 0.54 -9.41 -11.76
N GLU A 69 1.67 -9.80 -11.19
CA GLU A 69 1.85 -11.07 -10.51
C GLU A 69 2.53 -10.86 -9.16
N ALA A 70 2.17 -11.68 -8.16
CA ALA A 70 2.84 -11.73 -6.87
C ALA A 70 3.62 -13.04 -6.75
N ASP A 71 4.93 -12.98 -6.54
CA ASP A 71 5.81 -14.13 -6.37
C ASP A 71 6.28 -14.25 -4.91
N TYR A 72 5.72 -15.20 -4.17
CA TYR A 72 6.05 -15.43 -2.76
C TYR A 72 7.25 -16.39 -2.57
N ARG A 73 7.82 -16.94 -3.64
CA ARG A 73 8.87 -17.99 -3.55
C ARG A 73 10.17 -17.50 -2.92
N ASN A 74 10.46 -16.20 -3.06
CA ASN A 74 11.66 -15.56 -2.51
C ASN A 74 11.39 -14.84 -1.19
N SER A 75 10.22 -15.03 -0.58
CA SER A 75 9.93 -14.40 0.70
C SER A 75 10.76 -15.02 1.82
N HIS A 76 11.57 -14.21 2.48
CA HIS A 76 12.50 -14.66 3.53
C HIS A 76 11.90 -14.65 4.94
N ASP A 77 10.79 -13.94 5.17
CA ASP A 77 10.08 -13.96 6.44
C ASP A 77 8.94 -15.01 6.40
N PRO A 78 9.07 -16.14 7.11
CA PRO A 78 8.01 -17.16 7.16
C PRO A 78 6.80 -16.74 8.02
N ALA A 79 6.94 -15.75 8.91
CA ALA A 79 5.86 -15.22 9.72
C ALA A 79 5.06 -14.11 8.99
N HIS A 80 5.74 -13.33 8.13
CA HIS A 80 5.15 -12.23 7.37
C HIS A 80 5.63 -12.23 5.92
N PRO A 81 5.20 -13.20 5.10
CA PRO A 81 5.81 -13.35 3.80
C PRO A 81 5.35 -12.24 2.85
N LYS A 82 6.33 -11.58 2.23
CA LYS A 82 6.16 -10.47 1.28
C LYS A 82 6.47 -10.96 -0.13
N PRO A 83 5.61 -10.70 -1.12
CA PRO A 83 5.88 -11.10 -2.49
C PRO A 83 6.83 -10.12 -3.17
N SER A 84 7.56 -10.61 -4.18
CA SER A 84 7.99 -9.74 -5.27
C SER A 84 6.78 -9.43 -6.16
N LEU A 85 6.54 -8.16 -6.48
CA LEU A 85 5.52 -7.75 -7.46
C LEU A 85 6.14 -7.66 -8.84
N ILE A 86 5.58 -8.38 -9.81
CA ILE A 86 6.09 -8.46 -11.17
C ILE A 86 5.05 -7.83 -12.09
N PHE A 87 5.37 -6.66 -12.62
CA PHE A 87 4.56 -5.95 -13.61
C PHE A 87 5.16 -6.19 -15.00
N ASN A 88 4.44 -6.92 -15.85
CA ASN A 88 4.84 -7.14 -17.23
C ASN A 88 4.07 -6.18 -18.13
N ALA A 89 4.77 -5.45 -18.99
CA ALA A 89 4.20 -4.51 -19.94
C ALA A 89 4.61 -4.85 -21.36
N LEU A 90 3.65 -4.96 -22.27
CA LEU A 90 3.88 -5.22 -23.68
C LEU A 90 4.59 -4.02 -24.32
N ASN A 91 5.76 -4.24 -24.89
CA ASN A 91 6.55 -3.22 -25.56
C ASN A 91 6.24 -3.16 -27.08
N GLN A 92 6.83 -2.18 -27.75
CA GLN A 92 6.61 -1.94 -29.19
C GLN A 92 7.14 -3.06 -30.10
N GLU A 93 8.03 -3.90 -29.58
CA GLU A 93 8.61 -5.04 -30.29
C GLU A 93 7.73 -6.31 -30.16
N GLY A 94 6.59 -6.22 -29.45
CA GLY A 94 5.70 -7.35 -29.21
C GLY A 94 6.22 -8.32 -28.14
N THR A 95 7.20 -7.91 -27.34
CA THR A 95 7.70 -8.66 -26.17
C THR A 95 7.30 -7.96 -24.88
N TYR A 96 7.58 -8.56 -23.72
CA TYR A 96 7.26 -7.94 -22.43
C TYR A 96 8.51 -7.42 -21.74
N ASP A 97 8.45 -6.17 -21.31
CA ASP A 97 9.35 -5.64 -20.30
C ASP A 97 8.82 -6.04 -18.91
N SER A 98 9.64 -6.70 -18.12
CA SER A 98 9.28 -7.19 -16.78
C SER A 98 9.91 -6.31 -15.71
N ILE A 99 9.07 -5.54 -15.00
CA ILE A 99 9.48 -4.70 -13.87
C ILE A 99 9.15 -5.44 -12.59
N THR A 100 10.17 -5.81 -11.82
CA THR A 100 10.01 -6.50 -10.53
C THR A 100 10.32 -5.54 -9.39
N ILE A 101 9.43 -5.47 -8.41
CA ILE A 101 9.65 -4.82 -7.10
C ILE A 101 9.81 -5.95 -6.08
N ASP A 102 11.01 -6.11 -5.53
CA ASP A 102 11.28 -7.14 -4.53
C ASP A 102 10.79 -6.73 -3.12
N PRO A 103 10.74 -7.66 -2.15
CA PRO A 103 10.27 -7.38 -0.78
C PRO A 103 11.01 -6.24 -0.04
N ASP A 104 12.24 -5.93 -0.45
CA ASP A 104 13.06 -4.83 0.08
C ASP A 104 12.92 -3.53 -0.73
N TYR A 105 11.98 -3.49 -1.68
CA TYR A 105 11.74 -2.40 -2.63
C TYR A 105 12.87 -2.13 -3.61
N SER A 106 13.83 -3.05 -3.75
CA SER A 106 14.75 -3.03 -4.88
C SER A 106 13.98 -3.31 -6.18
N VAL A 107 14.38 -2.62 -7.26
CA VAL A 107 13.69 -2.71 -8.55
C VAL A 107 14.58 -3.37 -9.58
N LYS A 108 14.01 -4.31 -10.34
CA LYS A 108 14.68 -4.99 -11.45
C LYS A 108 13.92 -4.74 -12.75
N LEU A 109 14.66 -4.52 -13.83
CA LEU A 109 14.14 -4.55 -15.20
C LEU A 109 14.68 -5.81 -15.88
N ASN A 110 13.79 -6.67 -16.35
CA ASN A 110 14.14 -7.94 -17.01
C ASN A 110 15.11 -8.80 -16.18
N GLY A 111 14.93 -8.80 -14.85
CA GLY A 111 15.76 -9.53 -13.89
C GLY A 111 17.05 -8.82 -13.45
N GLN A 112 17.43 -7.71 -14.09
CA GLN A 112 18.62 -6.95 -13.73
C GLN A 112 18.29 -5.81 -12.75
N LEU A 113 19.02 -5.76 -11.63
CA LEU A 113 18.88 -4.67 -10.63
C LEU A 113 19.10 -3.31 -11.31
N THR A 114 18.14 -2.41 -11.13
CA THR A 114 18.08 -1.13 -11.84
C THR A 114 17.77 0.00 -10.86
N ASN A 115 18.50 1.12 -11.01
CA ASN A 115 18.27 2.30 -10.19
C ASN A 115 17.04 3.09 -10.68
N VAL A 116 16.23 3.56 -9.74
CA VAL A 116 15.06 4.43 -9.99
C VAL A 116 15.50 5.90 -9.87
N PRO A 117 15.05 6.82 -10.74
CA PRO A 117 14.04 6.64 -11.79
C PRO A 117 14.58 6.07 -13.10
N PHE A 118 13.72 5.36 -13.83
CA PHE A 118 13.99 4.92 -15.20
C PHE A 118 12.69 4.82 -16.01
N ARG A 119 12.83 4.62 -17.32
CA ARG A 119 11.71 4.39 -18.25
C ARG A 119 11.99 3.16 -19.09
N SER A 120 10.97 2.30 -19.26
CA SER A 120 10.98 1.16 -20.19
C SER A 120 9.82 1.32 -21.16
N GLY A 121 10.10 1.62 -22.43
CA GLY A 121 9.07 1.97 -23.41
C GLY A 121 8.21 3.15 -22.94
N ASP A 122 6.92 2.93 -22.71
CA ASP A 122 5.96 3.94 -22.21
C ASP A 122 5.71 3.86 -20.70
N VAL A 123 6.43 2.97 -20.00
CA VAL A 123 6.30 2.76 -18.55
C VAL A 123 7.38 3.53 -17.81
N TRP A 124 6.96 4.41 -16.90
CA TRP A 124 7.84 5.17 -16.02
C TRP A 124 7.92 4.52 -14.64
N VAL A 125 9.13 4.36 -14.12
CA VAL A 125 9.36 3.90 -12.74
C VAL A 125 10.06 5.02 -11.96
N THR A 126 9.44 5.46 -10.88
CA THR A 126 9.83 6.69 -10.15
C THR A 126 9.64 6.54 -8.65
N LYS A 127 10.33 7.38 -7.86
CA LYS A 127 10.03 7.60 -6.44
C LYS A 127 9.37 8.97 -6.31
N GLU A 128 8.05 9.01 -6.13
CA GLU A 128 7.27 10.24 -5.97
C GLU A 128 7.60 10.93 -4.63
N THR A 129 7.90 10.13 -3.62
CA THR A 129 8.41 10.58 -2.31
C THR A 129 9.53 9.63 -1.86
N PRO A 130 10.27 9.94 -0.77
CA PRO A 130 11.25 9.01 -0.22
C PRO A 130 10.68 7.63 0.15
N VAL A 131 9.36 7.50 0.33
CA VAL A 131 8.67 6.27 0.73
C VAL A 131 7.63 5.79 -0.28
N THR A 132 7.53 6.42 -1.46
CA THR A 132 6.50 6.09 -2.45
C THR A 132 7.16 5.73 -3.78
N LEU A 133 7.13 4.45 -4.12
CA LEU A 133 7.58 3.91 -5.41
C LEU A 133 6.39 3.79 -6.37
N GLN A 134 6.55 4.22 -7.61
CA GLN A 134 5.50 4.23 -8.61
C GLN A 134 5.99 3.62 -9.93
N VAL A 135 5.20 2.71 -10.50
CA VAL A 135 5.28 2.24 -11.89
C VAL A 135 4.05 2.78 -12.61
N ASN A 136 4.22 3.67 -13.57
CA ASN A 136 3.13 4.36 -14.25
C ASN A 136 3.21 4.18 -15.76
N TRP A 137 2.17 3.61 -16.34
CA TRP A 137 1.95 3.54 -17.78
C TRP A 137 0.77 4.44 -18.14
N GLU A 138 1.05 5.73 -18.29
CA GLU A 138 0.04 6.78 -18.48
C GLU A 138 -0.83 6.52 -19.71
N LYS A 139 -0.22 6.09 -20.82
CA LYS A 139 -0.91 5.82 -22.09
C LYS A 139 -1.99 4.74 -21.97
N GLU A 140 -1.75 3.70 -21.17
CA GLU A 140 -2.72 2.64 -20.91
C GLU A 140 -3.56 2.94 -19.66
N GLY A 141 -3.27 4.01 -18.93
CA GLY A 141 -3.95 4.35 -17.68
C GLY A 141 -3.79 3.26 -16.62
N VAL A 142 -2.56 2.73 -16.47
CA VAL A 142 -2.22 1.70 -15.50
C VAL A 142 -1.16 2.23 -14.55
N THR A 143 -1.35 2.08 -13.25
CA THR A 143 -0.40 2.57 -12.23
C THR A 143 -0.27 1.56 -11.09
N LEU A 144 0.95 1.18 -10.74
CA LEU A 144 1.27 0.49 -9.49
C LEU A 144 1.98 1.48 -8.54
N LEU A 145 1.42 1.71 -7.36
CA LEU A 145 1.91 2.64 -6.36
C LEU A 145 2.18 1.89 -5.05
N CYS A 146 3.43 1.85 -4.59
CA CYS A 146 3.84 1.18 -3.37
C CYS A 146 4.34 2.18 -2.32
N ASP A 147 3.71 2.20 -1.15
CA ASP A 147 4.20 2.86 0.05
C ASP A 147 5.11 1.89 0.82
N THR A 148 6.40 2.20 0.82
CA THR A 148 7.46 1.36 1.40
C THR A 148 7.48 1.40 2.92
N ARG A 149 6.78 2.36 3.55
CA ARG A 149 6.70 2.49 5.01
C ARG A 149 5.55 1.65 5.56
N SER A 150 4.42 1.61 4.85
CA SER A 150 3.24 0.84 5.28
C SER A 150 3.15 -0.55 4.66
N ASP A 151 4.16 -0.96 3.89
CA ASP A 151 4.19 -2.23 3.17
C ASP A 151 2.95 -2.48 2.29
N PHE A 152 2.54 -1.44 1.57
CA PHE A 152 1.25 -1.40 0.90
C PHE A 152 1.40 -0.96 -0.54
N CYS A 153 0.89 -1.76 -1.47
CA CYS A 153 0.86 -1.42 -2.89
C CYS A 153 -0.57 -1.29 -3.41
N ARG A 154 -0.73 -0.53 -4.48
CA ARG A 154 -2.00 -0.23 -5.12
C ARG A 154 -1.84 -0.29 -6.62
N PHE A 155 -2.59 -1.17 -7.27
CA PHE A 155 -2.69 -1.32 -8.70
C PHE A 155 -3.95 -0.67 -9.26
N ARG A 156 -3.82 0.44 -9.99
CA ARG A 156 -4.92 1.17 -10.59
C ARG A 156 -5.00 0.91 -12.08
N VAL A 157 -6.22 0.77 -12.57
CA VAL A 157 -6.53 0.69 -14.00
C VAL A 157 -7.66 1.68 -14.30
N THR A 158 -7.55 2.39 -15.41
CA THR A 158 -8.61 3.31 -15.82
C THR A 158 -9.88 2.57 -16.25
N GLY A 159 -11.02 3.28 -16.29
CA GLY A 159 -12.31 2.72 -16.70
C GLY A 159 -12.34 2.16 -18.13
N TRP A 160 -11.36 2.47 -18.97
CA TRP A 160 -11.21 1.89 -20.31
C TRP A 160 -10.98 0.37 -20.30
N HIS A 161 -10.52 -0.16 -19.16
CA HIS A 161 -10.29 -1.59 -18.94
C HIS A 161 -11.45 -2.29 -18.22
N HIS A 162 -12.64 -1.68 -18.19
CA HIS A 162 -13.82 -2.27 -17.55
C HIS A 162 -14.19 -3.61 -18.17
N GLY A 163 -14.25 -4.68 -17.37
CA GLY A 163 -14.52 -6.05 -17.82
C GLY A 163 -13.45 -6.65 -18.73
N ARG A 164 -12.26 -6.03 -18.82
CA ARG A 164 -11.13 -6.48 -19.66
C ARG A 164 -9.96 -7.03 -18.86
N VAL A 165 -10.09 -7.06 -17.54
CA VAL A 165 -9.07 -7.55 -16.61
C VAL A 165 -9.56 -8.84 -15.99
N SER A 166 -8.66 -9.78 -15.69
CA SER A 166 -8.98 -10.94 -14.88
C SER A 166 -7.79 -11.36 -14.03
N GLY A 167 -8.06 -11.97 -12.89
CA GLY A 167 -7.05 -12.42 -11.92
C GLY A 167 -7.63 -12.38 -10.52
N LEU A 168 -6.77 -12.55 -9.51
CA LEU A 168 -7.20 -12.50 -8.11
C LEU A 168 -7.69 -11.12 -7.64
N LEU A 169 -7.41 -10.06 -8.40
CA LEU A 169 -7.96 -8.72 -8.17
C LEU A 169 -9.33 -8.52 -8.84
N GLY A 170 -9.88 -9.56 -9.47
CA GLY A 170 -11.22 -9.54 -10.04
C GLY A 170 -11.28 -9.17 -11.53
N SER A 171 -12.51 -9.02 -12.02
CA SER A 171 -12.84 -8.84 -13.44
C SER A 171 -12.92 -7.37 -13.89
N ASN A 172 -13.00 -6.45 -12.92
CA ASN A 172 -13.19 -5.02 -13.15
C ASN A 172 -14.50 -4.65 -13.87
N ASP A 173 -15.59 -5.40 -13.65
CA ASP A 173 -16.88 -5.20 -14.34
C ASP A 173 -18.04 -4.71 -13.45
N ARG A 174 -17.77 -4.45 -12.16
CA ARG A 174 -18.75 -4.10 -11.10
C ARG A 174 -19.65 -5.25 -10.63
N GLU A 175 -19.32 -6.49 -10.98
CA GLU A 175 -20.06 -7.66 -10.56
C GLU A 175 -19.22 -8.52 -9.60
N PRO A 176 -19.47 -8.47 -8.27
CA PRO A 176 -18.71 -9.25 -7.29
C PRO A 176 -18.72 -10.76 -7.56
N VAL A 177 -19.74 -11.27 -8.23
CA VAL A 177 -19.80 -12.70 -8.59
C VAL A 177 -18.71 -13.05 -9.61
N THR A 178 -18.39 -12.16 -10.55
CA THR A 178 -17.37 -12.43 -11.57
C THR A 178 -15.96 -12.31 -11.02
N ASP A 179 -15.76 -11.60 -9.90
CA ASP A 179 -14.49 -11.55 -9.18
C ASP A 179 -14.07 -12.92 -8.60
N MET A 180 -15.03 -13.84 -8.42
CA MET A 180 -14.81 -15.18 -7.89
C MET A 180 -14.67 -16.26 -8.96
N LEU A 181 -14.49 -15.87 -10.23
CA LEU A 181 -14.31 -16.82 -11.32
C LEU A 181 -12.87 -17.31 -11.42
N SER A 182 -12.71 -18.62 -11.60
CA SER A 182 -11.44 -19.21 -11.98
C SER A 182 -11.05 -18.84 -13.43
N PRO A 183 -9.81 -19.12 -13.87
CA PRO A 183 -9.43 -18.94 -15.27
C PRO A 183 -10.29 -19.73 -16.27
N SER A 184 -10.96 -20.80 -15.84
CA SER A 184 -11.85 -21.60 -16.68
C SER A 184 -13.32 -21.12 -16.64
N GLY A 185 -13.61 -20.02 -15.94
CA GLY A 185 -14.98 -19.50 -15.76
C GLY A 185 -15.81 -20.27 -14.72
N GLU A 186 -15.16 -21.08 -13.88
CA GLU A 186 -15.83 -21.77 -12.77
C GLU A 186 -16.03 -20.79 -11.61
N LEU A 187 -17.25 -20.72 -11.05
CA LEU A 187 -17.52 -19.93 -9.84
C LEU A 187 -16.96 -20.65 -8.61
N ILE A 188 -16.04 -20.00 -7.90
CA ILE A 188 -15.38 -20.55 -6.72
C ILE A 188 -15.88 -19.84 -5.47
N GLU A 189 -16.26 -20.57 -4.42
CA GLU A 189 -16.78 -19.95 -3.19
C GLU A 189 -15.68 -19.53 -2.20
N SER A 190 -14.57 -20.26 -2.24
CA SER A 190 -13.42 -20.13 -1.33
C SER A 190 -12.27 -19.39 -2.00
N ILE A 191 -11.79 -18.33 -1.36
CA ILE A 191 -10.65 -17.58 -1.87
C ILE A 191 -9.37 -18.41 -1.99
N ASN A 192 -9.18 -19.38 -1.09
CA ASN A 192 -7.98 -20.20 -1.12
C ASN A 192 -7.99 -21.13 -2.34
N GLU A 193 -9.17 -21.66 -2.65
CA GLU A 193 -9.38 -22.44 -3.86
C GLU A 193 -9.19 -21.56 -5.10
N LEU A 194 -9.76 -20.36 -5.10
CA LEU A 194 -9.61 -19.39 -6.18
C LEU A 194 -8.14 -19.04 -6.41
N ALA A 195 -7.40 -18.70 -5.35
CA ALA A 195 -5.95 -18.48 -5.36
C ALA A 195 -5.20 -19.70 -5.91
N GLY A 196 -5.64 -20.91 -5.57
CA GLY A 196 -5.12 -22.15 -6.12
C GLY A 196 -5.28 -22.26 -7.64
N LYS A 197 -6.40 -21.78 -8.18
CA LYS A 197 -6.71 -21.77 -9.63
C LYS A 197 -5.93 -20.68 -10.39
N TRP A 198 -5.56 -19.59 -9.73
CA TRP A 198 -4.80 -18.47 -10.32
C TRP A 198 -3.27 -18.55 -10.13
N LYS A 199 -2.74 -19.74 -9.81
CA LYS A 199 -1.28 -19.97 -9.78
C LYS A 199 -0.69 -19.87 -11.18
N VAL A 200 0.46 -19.20 -11.29
CA VAL A 200 1.21 -19.09 -12.55
C VAL A 200 2.08 -20.34 -12.80
N ASN A 201 2.57 -20.98 -11.72
CA ASN A 201 3.50 -22.11 -11.82
C ASN A 201 2.76 -23.41 -11.47
N ALA A 202 2.57 -24.29 -12.45
CA ALA A 202 1.95 -25.60 -12.25
C ALA A 202 2.73 -26.49 -11.26
N ASP A 203 4.06 -26.32 -11.18
CA ASP A 203 4.93 -27.13 -10.31
C ASP A 203 4.81 -26.76 -8.82
N CYS A 204 4.13 -25.66 -8.49
CA CYS A 204 3.95 -25.23 -7.11
C CYS A 204 2.81 -26.01 -6.44
N LYS A 205 3.19 -27.06 -5.70
CA LYS A 205 2.27 -27.95 -4.96
C LYS A 205 1.66 -27.32 -3.71
N ASP A 206 2.18 -26.18 -3.24
CA ASP A 206 1.68 -25.48 -2.05
C ASP A 206 0.23 -25.03 -2.26
N SER A 207 -0.68 -25.43 -1.37
CA SER A 207 -2.09 -25.05 -1.46
C SER A 207 -2.34 -23.86 -0.56
N PRO A 208 -2.92 -22.75 -1.07
CA PRO A 208 -3.27 -21.60 -0.25
C PRO A 208 -4.08 -22.01 0.98
N GLN A 209 -3.66 -21.57 2.16
CA GLN A 209 -4.32 -21.89 3.42
C GLN A 209 -5.14 -20.70 3.92
N PRO A 210 -6.29 -20.95 4.57
CA PRO A 210 -7.06 -19.87 5.19
C PRO A 210 -6.30 -19.34 6.39
N PHE A 211 -6.50 -18.05 6.68
CA PHE A 211 -6.23 -17.58 8.02
C PHE A 211 -7.24 -18.20 8.98
N SER A 212 -6.75 -18.76 10.08
CA SER A 212 -7.59 -19.28 11.15
C SER A 212 -7.00 -18.85 12.48
N GLY A 213 -7.71 -17.97 13.17
CA GLY A 213 -7.29 -17.42 14.45
C GLY A 213 -8.50 -17.06 15.30
N PRO A 214 -8.32 -16.90 16.62
CA PRO A 214 -9.39 -16.46 17.52
C PRO A 214 -9.80 -14.98 17.31
N GLY A 215 -9.14 -14.28 16.38
CA GLY A 215 -9.28 -12.85 16.17
C GLY A 215 -8.46 -12.03 17.16
N LEU A 216 -8.02 -10.84 16.72
CA LEU A 216 -7.30 -9.91 17.56
C LEU A 216 -8.28 -9.00 18.33
N PRO A 217 -8.08 -8.77 19.65
CA PRO A 217 -8.90 -7.81 20.40
C PRO A 217 -8.92 -6.40 19.79
N GLY A 218 -7.85 -6.02 19.09
CA GLY A 218 -7.73 -4.75 18.37
C GLY A 218 -8.72 -4.60 17.21
N CYS A 219 -9.24 -5.68 16.63
CA CYS A 219 -10.15 -5.65 15.47
C CYS A 219 -11.45 -4.89 15.77
N GLY A 220 -12.08 -5.19 16.91
CA GLY A 220 -13.31 -4.51 17.33
C GLY A 220 -13.06 -3.03 17.63
N LYS A 221 -11.95 -2.74 18.31
CA LYS A 221 -11.55 -1.37 18.62
C LYS A 221 -11.27 -0.55 17.36
N ALA A 222 -10.62 -1.11 16.34
CA ALA A 222 -10.28 -0.38 15.12
C ALA A 222 -11.46 -0.22 14.15
N PHE A 223 -12.25 -1.28 13.93
CA PHE A 223 -13.21 -1.33 12.82
C PHE A 223 -14.69 -1.29 13.23
N ARG A 224 -15.00 -1.21 14.53
CA ARG A 224 -16.39 -1.17 15.02
C ARG A 224 -16.65 -0.01 15.98
N ASP A 225 -15.66 0.37 16.78
CA ASP A 225 -15.81 1.47 17.73
C ASP A 225 -15.81 2.83 17.02
N ASN A 226 -16.89 3.60 17.16
CA ASN A 226 -17.00 4.95 16.62
C ASN A 226 -16.02 5.93 17.28
N ALA A 227 -15.56 5.64 18.50
CA ALA A 227 -14.54 6.43 19.18
C ALA A 227 -13.11 6.10 18.70
N SER A 228 -12.96 5.09 17.83
CA SER A 228 -11.67 4.76 17.25
C SER A 228 -11.16 5.84 16.30
N PRO A 229 -9.85 5.88 16.01
CA PRO A 229 -9.31 6.76 14.98
C PRO A 229 -9.92 6.57 13.58
N PHE A 230 -10.64 5.47 13.34
CA PHE A 230 -11.28 5.15 12.06
C PHE A 230 -12.78 5.50 12.02
N GLY A 231 -13.41 5.79 13.17
CA GLY A 231 -14.85 6.01 13.28
C GLY A 231 -15.39 7.10 12.34
N ASP A 232 -14.61 8.15 12.11
CA ASP A 232 -14.95 9.24 11.19
C ASP A 232 -15.14 8.80 9.72
N CYS A 233 -14.60 7.65 9.34
CA CYS A 233 -14.67 7.14 7.97
C CYS A 233 -15.73 6.04 7.78
N PHE A 234 -16.30 5.48 8.85
CA PHE A 234 -17.28 4.39 8.73
C PHE A 234 -18.50 4.74 7.85
N LYS A 235 -18.83 6.03 7.73
CA LYS A 235 -19.89 6.55 6.84
C LYS A 235 -19.49 6.63 5.37
N ARG A 236 -18.19 6.61 5.06
CA ARG A 236 -17.63 6.72 3.69
C ARG A 236 -17.19 5.37 3.14
N VAL A 237 -16.67 4.50 4.02
CA VAL A 237 -16.11 3.19 3.68
C VAL A 237 -16.64 2.18 4.70
N ASN A 238 -17.32 1.13 4.22
CA ASN A 238 -17.84 0.07 5.08
C ASN A 238 -16.68 -0.67 5.79
N PRO A 239 -16.59 -0.63 7.14
CA PRO A 239 -15.49 -1.25 7.86
C PRO A 239 -15.66 -2.77 8.06
N GLU A 240 -16.84 -3.33 7.80
CA GLU A 240 -17.16 -4.73 8.12
C GLU A 240 -16.27 -5.76 7.39
N PRO A 241 -15.90 -5.59 6.10
CA PRO A 241 -14.95 -6.50 5.44
C PRO A 241 -13.57 -6.53 6.13
N PHE A 242 -13.06 -5.37 6.52
CA PHE A 242 -11.81 -5.21 7.26
C PHE A 242 -11.88 -5.86 8.64
N ARG A 243 -13.01 -5.67 9.33
CA ARG A 243 -13.26 -6.32 10.61
C ARG A 243 -13.28 -7.84 10.48
N LYS A 244 -13.98 -8.40 9.49
CA LYS A 244 -14.06 -9.85 9.28
C LYS A 244 -12.69 -10.46 9.01
N ALA A 245 -11.93 -9.90 8.05
CA ALA A 245 -10.56 -10.32 7.79
C ALA A 245 -9.66 -10.24 9.02
N CYS A 246 -9.81 -9.17 9.83
CA CYS A 246 -9.07 -9.01 11.06
C CYS A 246 -9.40 -10.09 12.10
N MET A 247 -10.67 -10.49 12.21
CA MET A 247 -11.12 -11.53 13.14
C MET A 247 -10.64 -12.93 12.75
N GLU A 248 -10.14 -13.13 11.53
CA GLU A 248 -9.54 -14.38 11.07
C GLU A 248 -8.03 -14.46 11.41
N LEU A 249 -7.43 -13.34 11.86
CA LEU A 249 -6.03 -13.30 12.28
C LEU A 249 -5.81 -13.96 13.65
N SER A 250 -4.66 -14.62 13.82
CA SER A 250 -4.21 -15.14 15.11
C SER A 250 -3.43 -14.08 15.91
N ALA A 251 -3.26 -14.31 17.21
CA ALA A 251 -2.52 -13.42 18.11
C ALA A 251 -1.07 -13.15 17.68
N SER A 252 -0.48 -14.03 16.87
CA SER A 252 0.87 -13.90 16.29
C SER A 252 0.94 -12.89 15.14
N ASN A 253 -0.18 -12.34 14.68
CA ASN A 253 -0.30 -11.61 13.41
C ASN A 253 -0.51 -10.11 13.61
N GLU A 254 0.24 -9.49 14.53
CA GLU A 254 0.16 -8.03 14.78
C GLU A 254 0.54 -7.20 13.53
N GLU A 255 1.44 -7.70 12.67
CA GLU A 255 1.81 -7.00 11.43
C GLU A 255 0.66 -7.02 10.42
N GLN A 256 0.00 -8.18 10.22
CA GLN A 256 -1.15 -8.29 9.33
C GLN A 256 -2.34 -7.44 9.81
N PHE A 257 -2.51 -7.24 11.13
CA PHE A 257 -3.46 -6.26 11.65
C PHE A 257 -3.16 -4.84 11.15
N CYS A 258 -1.89 -4.46 11.16
CA CYS A 258 -1.45 -3.16 10.70
C CYS A 258 -1.56 -3.00 9.19
N ASP A 259 -1.36 -4.07 8.42
CA ASP A 259 -1.60 -4.08 6.97
C ASP A 259 -3.09 -3.80 6.68
N LEU A 260 -4.00 -4.50 7.37
CA LEU A 260 -5.44 -4.27 7.26
C LEU A 260 -5.84 -2.85 7.68
N ALA A 261 -5.24 -2.35 8.76
CA ALA A 261 -5.47 -1.00 9.25
C ALA A 261 -5.01 0.05 8.22
N ASN A 262 -3.84 -0.13 7.61
CA ASN A 262 -3.33 0.75 6.57
C ASN A 262 -4.17 0.68 5.29
N ALA A 263 -4.65 -0.51 4.89
CA ALA A 263 -5.59 -0.65 3.79
C ALA A 263 -6.87 0.16 4.02
N TYR A 264 -7.45 0.10 5.23
CA TYR A 264 -8.63 0.91 5.56
C TYR A 264 -8.35 2.41 5.49
N ARG A 265 -7.20 2.85 6.02
CA ARG A 265 -6.77 4.26 5.92
C ARG A 265 -6.68 4.73 4.48
N MET A 266 -6.15 3.87 3.60
CA MET A 266 -6.00 4.16 2.17
C MET A 266 -7.34 4.21 1.45
N ALA A 267 -8.26 3.29 1.74
CA ALA A 267 -9.63 3.32 1.22
C ALA A 267 -10.39 4.60 1.65
N CYS A 268 -10.16 5.04 2.88
CA CYS A 268 -10.71 6.29 3.41
C CYS A 268 -10.12 7.53 2.75
N PHE A 269 -8.80 7.51 2.50
CA PHE A 269 -8.11 8.59 1.81
C PHE A 269 -8.66 8.81 0.40
N GLU A 270 -8.95 7.73 -0.34
CA GLU A 270 -9.63 7.78 -1.65
C GLU A 270 -11.05 8.37 -1.58
N LYS A 271 -11.69 8.31 -0.41
CA LYS A 271 -12.97 9.00 -0.13
C LYS A 271 -12.79 10.40 0.45
N GLY A 272 -11.59 10.98 0.33
CA GLY A 272 -11.26 12.31 0.80
C GLY A 272 -11.15 12.44 2.32
N LYS A 273 -10.96 11.32 3.05
CA LYS A 273 -10.76 11.34 4.50
C LYS A 273 -9.42 10.71 4.86
N ALA A 274 -8.43 11.54 5.15
CA ALA A 274 -7.18 11.08 5.75
C ALA A 274 -7.41 10.58 7.18
N LEU A 275 -6.84 9.43 7.51
CA LEU A 275 -6.89 8.81 8.84
C LEU A 275 -5.46 8.64 9.39
N PRO A 276 -5.26 8.82 10.70
CA PRO A 276 -3.95 8.61 11.32
C PRO A 276 -3.55 7.13 11.31
N VAL A 277 -2.25 6.85 11.35
CA VAL A 277 -1.75 5.49 11.62
C VAL A 277 -2.14 5.12 13.06
N LEU A 278 -2.66 3.91 13.28
CA LEU A 278 -2.95 3.42 14.62
C LEU A 278 -1.67 3.39 15.46
N LYS A 279 -1.75 3.78 16.73
CA LYS A 279 -0.60 3.83 17.64
C LYS A 279 0.16 2.50 17.69
N ASP A 280 -0.57 1.39 17.77
CA ASP A 280 -0.01 0.04 17.83
C ASP A 280 0.72 -0.38 16.54
N CYS A 281 0.47 0.33 15.44
CA CYS A 281 1.06 0.10 14.12
C CYS A 281 2.20 1.03 13.76
N LYS A 282 2.46 2.05 14.60
CA LYS A 282 3.61 2.92 14.39
C LYS A 282 4.86 2.26 14.98
N LYS A 283 5.80 1.97 14.08
CA LYS A 283 7.11 1.41 14.40
C LYS A 283 8.19 2.33 13.83
N CYS A 284 9.31 2.47 14.53
CA CYS A 284 10.49 3.18 14.05
C CYS A 284 11.69 2.23 14.14
N ASP A 285 12.59 2.27 13.16
CA ASP A 285 13.87 1.58 13.26
C ASP A 285 14.87 2.45 14.03
N PHE A 286 15.45 1.87 15.07
CA PHE A 286 16.49 2.48 15.88
C PHE A 286 17.54 1.42 16.23
N ASP A 287 18.79 1.67 15.84
CA ASP A 287 19.93 0.76 16.07
C ASP A 287 19.68 -0.69 15.59
N GLY A 288 19.11 -0.82 14.38
CA GLY A 288 18.76 -2.12 13.79
C GLY A 288 17.59 -2.85 14.47
N ARG A 289 16.85 -2.18 15.36
CA ARG A 289 15.67 -2.73 16.04
C ARG A 289 14.42 -1.93 15.69
N ARG A 290 13.30 -2.61 15.44
CA ARG A 290 11.98 -1.98 15.36
C ARG A 290 11.43 -1.71 16.76
N ILE A 291 11.20 -0.45 17.07
CA ILE A 291 10.66 0.02 18.35
C ILE A 291 9.23 0.56 18.13
N LYS A 292 8.30 0.22 19.04
CA LYS A 292 6.91 0.72 19.01
C LYS A 292 6.86 2.19 19.48
N GLU A 293 5.96 2.99 18.89
CA GLU A 293 5.78 4.39 19.31
C GLU A 293 5.45 4.47 20.81
N GLY A 294 6.23 5.27 21.55
CA GLY A 294 6.08 5.46 23.00
C GLY A 294 6.84 4.45 23.85
N THR A 295 7.61 3.53 23.26
CA THR A 295 8.60 2.75 24.02
C THR A 295 9.80 3.63 24.37
N GLU A 296 10.09 3.76 25.65
CA GLU A 296 11.34 4.37 26.12
C GLU A 296 12.47 3.34 26.00
N THR A 297 13.60 3.74 25.43
CA THR A 297 14.79 2.90 25.31
C THR A 297 16.00 3.69 25.80
N GLU A 298 16.76 3.10 26.72
CA GLU A 298 18.02 3.68 27.21
C GLU A 298 19.08 3.54 26.11
N VAL A 299 19.41 4.65 25.46
CA VAL A 299 20.44 4.70 24.42
C VAL A 299 21.80 4.89 25.08
N ARG A 300 22.56 3.80 25.20
CA ARG A 300 23.96 3.87 25.65
C ARG A 300 24.84 4.21 24.48
N THR A 301 25.01 5.50 24.23
CA THR A 301 25.93 6.01 23.22
C THR A 301 27.31 6.22 23.83
N SER A 302 28.36 5.83 23.11
CA SER A 302 29.74 6.25 23.39
C SER A 302 30.07 7.61 22.76
N ALA A 303 29.11 8.22 22.05
CA ALA A 303 29.28 9.51 21.43
C ALA A 303 29.37 10.62 22.48
N THR A 304 30.39 11.46 22.34
CA THR A 304 30.64 12.64 23.17
C THR A 304 29.94 13.89 22.66
N SER A 305 29.17 13.78 21.57
CA SER A 305 28.42 14.87 20.93
C SER A 305 27.14 14.32 20.31
N ALA A 306 26.11 15.16 20.21
CA ALA A 306 24.84 14.82 19.58
C ALA A 306 24.34 16.02 18.75
N ASP A 307 23.89 15.75 17.51
CA ASP A 307 23.25 16.76 16.68
C ASP A 307 21.75 16.80 16.99
N VAL A 308 21.26 17.95 17.46
CA VAL A 308 19.82 18.17 17.67
C VAL A 308 19.22 18.70 16.37
N VAL A 309 18.48 17.86 15.66
CA VAL A 309 17.74 18.26 14.46
C VAL A 309 16.32 18.66 14.84
N LEU A 310 16.01 19.95 14.73
CA LEU A 310 14.66 20.49 14.92
C LEU A 310 13.93 20.52 13.58
N VAL A 311 12.93 19.67 13.41
CA VAL A 311 12.03 19.70 12.25
C VAL A 311 10.79 20.50 12.64
N VAL A 312 10.65 21.70 12.08
CA VAL A 312 9.51 22.58 12.31
C VAL A 312 8.65 22.64 11.05
N ASN A 313 7.35 22.45 11.19
CA ASN A 313 6.41 22.52 10.08
C ASN A 313 6.20 23.98 9.66
N GLN A 314 6.45 24.29 8.39
CA GLN A 314 6.27 25.63 7.82
C GLN A 314 4.87 25.77 7.20
N ALA A 315 3.82 25.68 8.02
CA ALA A 315 2.47 26.04 7.60
C ALA A 315 2.17 27.49 8.00
N GLU A 316 1.41 28.24 7.19
CA GLU A 316 1.05 29.66 7.43
C GLU A 316 0.46 29.90 8.83
N CYS A 317 -0.22 28.91 9.42
CA CYS A 317 -0.77 29.01 10.77
C CYS A 317 0.29 29.09 11.89
N PHE A 318 1.57 28.80 11.61
CA PHE A 318 2.67 28.90 12.57
C PHE A 318 3.40 30.24 12.56
N GLU A 319 3.14 31.13 11.60
CA GLU A 319 3.87 32.42 11.47
C GLU A 319 3.81 33.29 12.73
N ASN A 320 2.73 33.17 13.52
CA ASN A 320 2.52 33.95 14.74
C ASN A 320 2.66 33.14 16.05
N VAL A 321 2.93 31.83 15.95
CA VAL A 321 2.93 30.92 17.12
C VAL A 321 4.34 30.60 17.59
N LEU A 322 5.32 30.59 16.68
CA LEU A 322 6.70 30.24 17.01
C LEU A 322 7.67 31.22 16.33
N ASN A 323 8.30 32.09 17.13
CA ASN A 323 9.50 32.78 16.67
C ASN A 323 10.66 31.80 16.73
N LEU A 324 10.94 31.15 15.60
CA LEU A 324 12.01 30.16 15.46
C LEU A 324 13.37 30.68 15.94
N GLU A 325 13.70 31.96 15.72
CA GLU A 325 14.96 32.51 16.18
C GLU A 325 15.03 32.57 17.71
N THR A 326 13.96 33.03 18.36
CA THR A 326 13.89 33.12 19.82
C THR A 326 13.90 31.71 20.43
N PHE A 327 13.12 30.79 19.88
CA PHE A 327 13.05 29.41 20.34
C PHE A 327 14.41 28.71 20.23
N VAL A 328 15.11 28.84 19.09
CA VAL A 328 16.46 28.26 18.91
C VAL A 328 17.47 28.89 19.88
N LYS A 329 17.36 30.19 20.18
CA LYS A 329 18.21 30.86 21.18
C LYS A 329 17.96 30.32 22.59
N GLU A 330 16.70 30.16 22.99
CA GLU A 330 16.32 29.61 24.30
C GLU A 330 16.77 28.16 24.45
N LEU A 331 16.57 27.34 23.41
CA LEU A 331 17.03 25.95 23.38
C LEU A 331 18.55 25.86 23.52
N ARG A 332 19.30 26.68 22.77
CA ARG A 332 20.77 26.75 22.91
C ARG A 332 21.21 27.19 24.30
N SER A 333 20.51 28.14 24.92
CA SER A 333 20.82 28.58 26.29
C SER A 333 20.58 27.46 27.29
N SER A 334 19.41 26.81 27.23
CA SER A 334 19.05 25.72 28.12
C SER A 334 19.94 24.48 27.94
N SER A 335 20.35 24.18 26.70
CA SER A 335 21.31 23.10 26.40
C SER A 335 22.68 23.37 27.01
N LYS A 336 23.17 24.63 26.98
CA LYS A 336 24.42 25.02 27.65
C LYS A 336 24.35 24.83 29.16
N ASP A 337 23.22 25.17 29.79
CA ASP A 337 23.02 24.98 31.22
C ASP A 337 23.02 23.49 31.62
N LEU A 338 22.71 22.59 30.68
CA LEU A 338 22.78 21.14 30.82
C LEU A 338 24.14 20.54 30.40
N GLY A 339 25.13 21.37 30.07
CA GLY A 339 26.48 20.94 29.68
C GLY A 339 26.59 20.42 28.24
N VAL A 340 25.57 20.65 27.40
CA VAL A 340 25.61 20.35 25.96
C VAL A 340 26.16 21.59 25.24
N THR A 341 27.39 21.48 24.71
CA THR A 341 28.12 22.60 24.07
C THR A 341 27.74 22.83 22.62
#